data_AF-A0A090XDP6-F1
#
_entry.id   AF-A0A090XDP6-F1
#
_cell.length_a   1.000
_cell.length_b   1.000
_cell.length_c   1.000
_cell.angle_alpha   90.00
_cell.angle_beta   90.00
_cell.angle_gamma   90.00
#
_symmetry.space_group_name_H-M   'P 1'
#
loop_
_entity.id
_entity.type
_entity.pdbx_description
1 polymer ?
#
loop_
_entity_poly.entity_id
_entity_poly.type
_entity_poly.pdbx_seq_one_letter_code
_entity_poly.pdbx_strand_id
1 'polypeptide(L)'
;MLDPDAPSRSDPKFRPILHWLVVNVAAGDVKAPVNLRRGTVLMNYRGPKPPLGSGPHRYVFLAYKQRGTIASPYTLTVPPEKRFNFNMNKFALEHGLGRPVAVNFFLAEDAYVDGQTPIMVWTLVVFSVLAGFVGRLFLFSS
;
A
#
# COMPACT_ATOMS: atom_id res chain seq x y z
N MET A 1 0.34 0.75 2.23
CA MET A 1 0.25 -0.60 1.66
C MET A 1 -0.39 -1.53 2.68
N LEU A 2 -1.49 -2.16 2.30
CA LEU A 2 -2.30 -3.05 3.14
C LEU A 2 -2.37 -4.44 2.48
N ASP A 3 -2.29 -5.49 3.28
CA ASP A 3 -2.59 -6.87 2.87
C ASP A 3 -3.90 -7.32 3.54
N PRO A 4 -5.03 -7.38 2.81
CA PRO A 4 -6.33 -7.79 3.35
C PRO A 4 -6.51 -9.30 3.42
N ASP A 5 -5.52 -10.09 3.00
CA ASP A 5 -5.62 -11.52 2.77
C ASP A 5 -4.82 -12.33 3.80
N ALA A 6 -4.29 -11.72 4.86
CA ALA A 6 -3.49 -12.46 5.85
C ALA A 6 -4.33 -13.23 6.89
N PRO A 7 -3.96 -14.49 7.24
CA PRO A 7 -2.86 -15.28 6.70
C PRO A 7 -3.14 -15.93 5.34
N SER A 8 -4.41 -16.11 4.96
CA SER A 8 -4.82 -16.52 3.61
C SER A 8 -6.11 -15.82 3.20
N ARG A 9 -6.36 -15.68 1.90
CA ARG A 9 -7.58 -15.04 1.40
C ARG A 9 -8.86 -15.80 1.81
N SER A 10 -8.78 -17.11 1.94
CA SER A 10 -9.88 -17.98 2.38
C SER A 10 -10.18 -17.88 3.87
N ASP A 11 -9.16 -17.60 4.70
CA ASP A 11 -9.30 -17.38 6.14
C ASP A 11 -8.44 -16.18 6.60
N PRO A 12 -8.90 -14.94 6.37
CA PRO A 12 -8.06 -13.76 6.55
C PRO A 12 -8.18 -13.20 7.99
N LYS A 13 -7.80 -14.01 8.98
CA LYS A 13 -7.91 -13.72 10.41
C LYS A 13 -7.16 -12.46 10.90
N PHE A 14 -6.11 -12.04 10.22
CA PHE A 14 -5.25 -10.93 10.65
C PHE A 14 -5.42 -9.66 9.81
N ARG A 15 -6.47 -9.61 8.99
CA ARG A 15 -6.64 -8.57 7.97
C ARG A 15 -7.08 -7.20 8.52
N PRO A 16 -6.69 -6.10 7.84
CA PRO A 16 -5.55 -6.04 6.94
C PRO A 16 -4.26 -5.93 7.75
N ILE A 17 -3.16 -6.49 7.23
CA ILE A 17 -1.82 -6.19 7.72
C ILE A 17 -1.33 -4.88 7.09
N LEU A 18 -0.89 -3.92 7.91
CA LEU A 18 -0.24 -2.71 7.46
C LEU A 18 1.23 -2.97 7.15
N HIS A 19 1.56 -3.04 5.86
CA HIS A 19 2.92 -3.24 5.39
C HIS A 19 3.74 -1.94 5.34
N TRP A 20 3.10 -0.82 5.03
CA TRP A 20 3.79 0.47 4.88
C TRP A 20 2.82 1.65 5.01
N LEU A 21 3.21 2.68 5.77
CA LEU A 21 2.44 3.93 5.93
C LEU A 21 3.39 5.13 5.92
N VAL A 22 3.17 6.03 4.96
CA VAL A 22 3.88 7.30 4.83
C VAL A 22 2.83 8.41 4.77
N VAL A 23 3.04 9.46 5.56
CA VAL A 23 2.22 10.67 5.58
C VAL A 23 3.08 11.89 5.29
N ASN A 24 2.46 13.06 5.19
CA ASN A 24 3.13 14.35 4.95
C ASN A 24 4.01 14.33 3.69
N VAL A 25 3.61 13.54 2.70
CA VAL A 25 4.30 13.50 1.42
C VAL A 25 4.00 14.79 0.69
N ALA A 26 5.02 15.60 0.44
CA ALA A 26 4.88 16.79 -0.38
C ALA A 26 4.31 16.41 -1.75
N ALA A 27 3.27 17.11 -2.19
CA ALA A 27 2.81 16.98 -3.57
C ALA A 27 4.01 17.29 -4.48
N GLY A 28 4.32 16.38 -5.41
CA GLY A 28 5.23 16.73 -6.49
C GLY A 28 4.58 17.83 -7.33
N ASP A 29 5.40 18.74 -7.87
CA ASP A 29 4.93 19.56 -8.99
C ASP A 29 4.46 18.64 -10.12
N VAL A 30 3.53 19.08 -10.97
CA VAL A 30 2.98 18.30 -12.10
C VAL A 30 4.07 17.69 -13.00
N LYS A 31 5.28 18.25 -12.94
CA LYS A 31 6.47 17.83 -13.71
C LYS A 31 7.42 16.89 -12.97
N ALA A 32 7.20 16.59 -11.70
CA ALA A 32 8.10 15.78 -10.88
C ALA A 32 7.36 14.62 -10.20
N PRO A 33 7.91 13.39 -10.23
CA PRO A 33 7.31 12.26 -9.55
C PRO A 33 7.23 12.51 -8.04
N VAL A 34 6.18 11.97 -7.42
CA VAL A 34 6.00 12.04 -5.97
C VAL A 34 7.20 11.41 -5.27
N ASN A 35 7.92 12.20 -4.48
CA ASN A 35 9.07 11.72 -3.72
C ASN A 35 8.65 11.27 -2.33
N LEU A 36 8.36 9.98 -2.20
CA LEU A 36 7.96 9.35 -0.93
C LEU A 36 9.02 9.46 0.17
N ARG A 37 10.30 9.69 -0.17
CA ARG A 37 11.40 9.88 0.82
C ARG A 37 11.28 11.20 1.59
N ARG A 38 10.53 12.17 1.07
CA ARG A 38 10.29 13.46 1.74
C ARG A 38 9.09 13.42 2.70
N GLY A 39 8.36 12.31 2.74
CA GLY A 39 7.27 12.11 3.69
C GLY A 39 7.76 11.64 5.06
N THR A 40 6.87 11.71 6.05
CA THR A 40 7.05 11.12 7.37
C THR A 40 6.62 9.66 7.35
N VAL A 41 7.54 8.75 7.64
CA VAL A 41 7.24 7.30 7.72
C VAL A 41 6.67 6.99 9.10
N LEU A 42 5.37 6.65 9.17
CA LEU A 42 4.71 6.21 10.41
C LEU A 42 4.84 4.70 10.61
N MET A 43 4.89 3.94 9.52
CA MET A 43 5.10 2.49 9.57
C MET A 43 6.11 2.10 8.49
N ASN A 44 7.28 1.60 8.90
CA ASN A 44 8.35 1.18 7.98
C ASN A 44 7.87 0.10 7.02
N TYR A 45 8.40 0.13 5.80
CA TYR A 45 8.09 -0.85 4.76
C TYR A 45 8.47 -2.26 5.22
N ARG A 46 7.53 -3.20 5.07
CA ARG A 46 7.79 -4.65 5.10
C ARG A 46 7.27 -5.22 3.79
N GLY A 47 8.14 -5.92 3.06
CA GLY A 47 7.80 -6.49 1.77
C GLY A 47 6.72 -7.59 1.87
N PRO A 48 6.15 -7.97 0.72
CA PRO A 48 5.33 -9.17 0.60
C PRO A 48 6.04 -10.40 1.14
N LYS A 49 5.33 -11.16 1.97
CA LYS A 49 5.76 -12.48 2.44
C LYS A 49 4.53 -13.33 2.77
N PRO A 50 3.68 -13.61 1.77
CA PRO A 50 2.53 -14.49 1.96
C PRO A 50 3.00 -15.87 2.48
N PRO A 51 2.27 -16.51 3.40
CA PRO A 51 2.62 -17.85 3.85
C PRO A 51 2.58 -18.87 2.71
N LEU A 52 3.42 -19.90 2.79
CA LEU A 52 3.43 -20.94 1.78
C LEU A 52 2.05 -21.63 1.68
N GLY A 53 1.54 -21.75 0.46
CA GLY A 53 0.25 -22.40 0.20
C GLY A 53 -0.99 -21.56 0.60
N SER A 54 -0.82 -20.30 1.00
CA SER A 54 -1.96 -19.40 1.29
C SER A 54 -2.62 -18.83 0.03
N GLY A 55 -2.04 -19.10 -1.14
CA GLY A 55 -2.44 -18.53 -2.43
C GLY A 55 -2.01 -17.08 -2.61
N PRO A 56 -2.54 -16.38 -3.63
CA PRO A 56 -2.18 -15.00 -3.90
C PRO A 56 -2.81 -14.01 -2.92
N HIS A 57 -1.96 -13.17 -2.33
CA HIS A 57 -2.32 -12.04 -1.48
C HIS A 57 -2.35 -10.74 -2.28
N ARG A 58 -3.32 -9.88 -1.99
CA ARG A 58 -3.42 -8.52 -2.56
C ARG A 58 -2.63 -7.54 -1.72
N TYR A 59 -1.67 -6.87 -2.33
CA TYR A 59 -0.97 -5.74 -1.72
C TYR A 59 -1.52 -4.44 -2.25
N VAL A 60 -2.36 -3.78 -1.45
CA VAL A 60 -3.13 -2.60 -1.86
C VAL A 60 -2.44 -1.31 -1.41
N PHE A 61 -2.14 -0.45 -2.37
CA PHE A 61 -1.75 0.94 -2.15
C PHE A 61 -2.98 1.84 -2.20
N LEU A 62 -3.14 2.66 -1.15
CA LEU A 62 -4.15 3.70 -1.09
C LEU A 62 -3.45 5.04 -0.93
N ALA A 63 -3.84 6.02 -1.73
CA ALA A 63 -3.37 7.39 -1.62
C ALA A 63 -4.52 8.31 -1.20
N TYR A 64 -4.26 9.20 -0.25
CA TYR A 64 -5.23 10.16 0.28
C TYR A 64 -4.69 11.57 0.16
N LYS A 65 -5.57 12.55 -0.10
CA LYS A 65 -5.21 13.96 -0.08
C LYS A 65 -5.25 14.49 1.35
N GLN A 66 -4.12 14.94 1.87
CA GLN A 66 -4.05 15.59 3.17
C GLN A 66 -4.54 17.04 3.10
N ARG A 67 -5.27 17.47 4.13
CA ARG A 67 -5.71 18.86 4.32
C ARG A 67 -4.73 19.69 5.17
N GLY A 68 -3.82 19.01 5.87
CA GLY A 68 -2.79 19.61 6.69
C GLY A 68 -1.77 18.55 7.11
N THR A 69 -0.75 19.00 7.85
CA THR A 69 0.28 18.13 8.40
C THR A 69 -0.32 17.21 9.45
N ILE A 70 -0.16 15.90 9.28
CA ILE A 70 -0.45 14.93 10.32
C ILE A 70 0.72 14.96 11.30
N ALA A 71 0.46 15.47 12.50
CA ALA A 71 1.44 15.43 13.58
C ALA A 71 1.81 13.97 13.87
N SER A 72 3.10 13.71 14.04
CA SER A 72 3.59 12.39 14.44
C SER A 72 3.79 12.37 15.95
N PRO A 73 2.87 11.79 16.76
CA PRO A 73 3.22 11.37 18.11
C PRO A 73 4.09 10.11 18.09
N TYR A 74 4.21 9.44 16.94
CA TYR A 74 4.90 8.17 16.77
C TYR A 74 6.35 8.39 16.32
N THR A 75 7.17 8.88 17.23
CA THR A 75 8.61 8.70 17.13
C THR A 75 8.87 7.19 17.17
N LEU A 76 9.16 6.63 16.00
CA LEU A 76 9.95 5.42 15.75
C LEU A 76 9.66 4.20 16.64
N THR A 77 9.28 3.10 15.96
CA THR A 77 9.01 1.75 16.51
C THR A 77 7.57 1.54 17.00
N VAL A 78 6.58 1.79 16.15
CA VAL A 78 5.28 1.14 16.35
C VAL A 78 5.54 -0.37 16.39
N PRO A 79 5.20 -1.07 17.47
CA PRO A 79 5.63 -2.45 17.63
C PRO A 79 4.91 -3.33 16.59
N PRO A 80 5.55 -4.42 16.12
CA PRO A 80 5.11 -5.19 14.96
C PRO A 80 3.63 -5.60 14.98
N GLU A 81 3.07 -5.83 16.16
CA GLU A 81 1.69 -6.24 16.39
C GLU A 81 0.65 -5.20 15.98
N LYS A 82 0.98 -3.91 15.96
CA LYS A 82 0.05 -2.85 15.51
C LYS A 82 -0.19 -2.86 13.99
N ARG A 83 0.53 -3.72 13.25
CA ARG A 83 0.30 -3.92 11.83
C ARG A 83 -0.97 -4.73 11.58
N PHE A 84 -1.32 -5.66 12.46
CA PHE A 84 -2.48 -6.53 12.29
C PHE A 84 -3.77 -5.75 12.55
N ASN A 85 -4.84 -6.13 11.85
CA ASN A 85 -6.17 -5.53 12.01
C ASN A 85 -6.18 -4.00 11.87
N PHE A 86 -5.31 -3.45 11.00
CA PHE A 86 -5.18 -2.01 10.85
C PHE A 86 -6.45 -1.41 10.21
N ASN A 87 -7.13 -0.51 10.92
CA ASN A 87 -8.36 0.10 10.42
C ASN A 87 -8.06 1.40 9.65
N MET A 88 -7.87 1.27 8.34
CA MET A 88 -7.62 2.42 7.45
C MET A 88 -8.78 3.42 7.42
N ASN A 89 -10.03 2.95 7.54
CA ASN A 89 -11.20 3.85 7.55
C ASN A 89 -11.21 4.72 8.82
N LYS A 90 -10.88 4.12 9.97
CA LYS A 90 -10.72 4.86 11.24
C LYS A 90 -9.60 5.89 11.13
N PHE A 91 -8.44 5.51 10.61
CA PHE A 91 -7.32 6.43 10.39
C PHE A 91 -7.71 7.59 9.46
N ALA A 92 -8.42 7.31 8.37
CA ALA A 92 -8.89 8.33 7.44
C ALA A 92 -9.90 9.29 8.08
N LEU A 93 -10.78 8.79 8.95
CA LEU A 93 -11.74 9.59 9.69
C LEU A 93 -11.05 10.49 10.73
N GLU A 94 -10.16 9.93 11.55
CA GLU A 94 -9.40 10.64 12.59
C GLU A 94 -8.57 11.80 12.03
N HIS A 95 -8.06 11.66 10.81
CA HIS A 95 -7.25 12.68 10.14
C HIS A 95 -8.00 13.47 9.05
N GLY A 96 -9.33 13.31 8.93
CA GLY A 96 -10.15 14.07 7.98
C GLY A 96 -9.75 13.90 6.51
N LEU A 97 -9.23 12.72 6.14
CA LEU A 97 -8.67 12.43 4.81
C LEU A 97 -9.75 12.21 3.74
N GLY A 98 -10.99 11.89 4.13
CA GLY A 98 -12.07 11.58 3.22
C GLY A 98 -11.85 10.27 2.46
N ARG A 99 -12.14 10.27 1.16
CA ARG A 99 -11.98 9.10 0.27
C ARG A 99 -10.57 9.03 -0.33
N PRO A 100 -10.07 7.82 -0.65
CA PRO A 100 -8.81 7.69 -1.38
C PRO A 100 -8.93 8.37 -2.75
N VAL A 101 -7.89 9.09 -3.15
CA VAL A 101 -7.79 9.79 -4.45
C VAL A 101 -7.18 8.92 -5.54
N ALA A 102 -6.43 7.89 -5.15
CA ALA A 102 -5.90 6.88 -6.05
C ALA A 102 -5.74 5.55 -5.31
N VAL A 103 -5.84 4.47 -6.07
CA VAL A 103 -5.64 3.10 -5.61
C VAL A 103 -4.79 2.37 -6.64
N ASN A 104 -3.88 1.52 -6.17
CA ASN A 104 -3.18 0.56 -7.02
C ASN A 104 -2.96 -0.72 -6.20
N PHE A 105 -2.74 -1.86 -6.84
CA PHE A 105 -2.41 -3.09 -6.13
C PHE A 105 -1.58 -4.04 -7.00
N PHE A 106 -0.96 -5.02 -6.36
CA PHE A 106 -0.37 -6.17 -7.04
C PHE A 106 -0.70 -7.43 -6.26
N LEU A 107 -0.52 -8.59 -6.91
CA LEU A 107 -0.62 -9.89 -6.28
C LEU A 107 0.78 -10.44 -6.02
N ALA A 108 0.97 -11.09 -4.88
CA ALA A 108 2.12 -11.94 -4.65
C ALA A 108 1.68 -13.19 -3.89
N GLU A 109 2.32 -14.31 -4.21
CA GLU A 109 2.16 -15.60 -3.55
C GLU A 109 3.53 -16.21 -3.28
N ASP A 110 3.58 -17.09 -2.29
CA ASP A 110 4.70 -18.00 -2.10
C ASP A 110 4.26 -19.35 -2.66
N ALA A 111 4.74 -19.66 -3.86
CA ALA A 111 4.39 -20.87 -4.60
C ALA A 111 5.61 -21.78 -4.72
N TYR A 112 5.45 -23.05 -4.34
CA TYR A 112 6.33 -24.12 -4.82
C TYR A 112 5.82 -24.59 -6.18
N VAL A 113 6.69 -24.52 -7.19
CA VAL A 113 6.51 -25.27 -8.44
C VAL A 113 7.52 -26.41 -8.41
N ASP A 114 7.02 -27.65 -8.30
CA ASP A 114 7.79 -28.89 -8.53
C ASP A 114 9.12 -29.06 -7.77
N GLY A 115 9.21 -28.55 -6.54
CA GLY A 115 10.37 -28.80 -5.67
C GLY A 115 11.64 -28.03 -6.02
N GLN A 116 11.58 -27.04 -6.93
CA GLN A 116 12.67 -26.08 -7.16
C GLN A 116 12.19 -24.65 -6.90
N THR A 117 13.06 -23.89 -6.22
CA THR A 117 13.01 -22.46 -5.79
C THR A 117 11.66 -21.71 -5.84
N PRO A 118 11.26 -21.00 -4.76
CA PRO A 118 10.04 -20.20 -4.75
C PRO A 118 10.07 -19.13 -5.85
N ILE A 119 9.10 -19.19 -6.77
CA ILE A 119 8.91 -18.17 -7.79
C ILE A 119 8.02 -17.09 -7.19
N MET A 120 8.58 -15.90 -6.95
CA MET A 120 7.78 -14.72 -6.65
C MET A 120 7.09 -14.27 -7.94
N VAL A 121 5.84 -14.69 -8.14
CA VAL A 121 5.04 -14.33 -9.32
C VAL A 121 4.53 -12.89 -9.16
N TRP A 122 5.07 -11.98 -9.98
CA TRP A 122 4.61 -10.58 -10.05
C TRP A 122 3.52 -10.44 -11.12
N THR A 123 2.25 -10.56 -10.76
CA THR A 123 1.17 -10.18 -11.67
C THR A 123 0.87 -8.69 -11.47
N LEU A 124 1.27 -7.86 -12.44
CA LEU A 124 0.96 -6.43 -12.49
C LEU A 124 -0.47 -6.23 -13.01
N VAL A 125 -1.37 -5.73 -12.18
CA VAL A 125 -2.71 -5.29 -12.60
C VAL A 125 -2.86 -3.81 -12.29
N VAL A 126 -2.70 -2.95 -13.30
CA VAL A 126 -2.86 -1.50 -13.14
C VAL A 126 -4.32 -1.13 -13.40
N PHE A 127 -5.06 -0.81 -12.34
CA PHE A 127 -6.33 -0.06 -12.45
C PHE A 127 -6.16 1.30 -11.78
N SER A 128 -5.98 2.35 -12.58
CA SER A 128 -6.05 3.73 -12.08
C SER A 128 -7.50 4.22 -12.17
N VAL A 129 -8.21 4.26 -11.05
CA VAL A 129 -9.43 5.07 -10.96
C VAL A 129 -8.98 6.50 -10.66
N LEU A 130 -8.76 7.27 -11.72
CA LEU A 130 -8.65 8.73 -11.63
C LEU A 130 -10.06 9.29 -11.45
N ALA A 131 -10.43 9.58 -10.20
CA ALA A 131 -11.59 10.44 -9.95
C ALA A 131 -11.23 11.88 -10.38
N GLY A 132 -11.42 12.16 -11.67
CA GLY A 132 -11.42 13.50 -12.25
C GLY A 132 -10.04 14.10 -12.56
N PHE A 133 -9.44 13.71 -13.69
CA PHE A 133 -8.64 14.63 -14.51
C PHE A 133 -8.49 14.06 -15.93
N VAL A 134 -9.08 14.73 -16.92
CA VAL A 134 -8.83 14.45 -18.35
C VAL A 134 -7.49 15.08 -18.69
N GLY A 135 -6.43 14.28 -18.73
CA GLY A 135 -5.07 14.72 -19.07
C GLY A 135 -4.43 13.70 -20.01
N ARG A 136 -4.37 14.07 -21.29
CA ARG A 136 -3.83 13.30 -22.43
C ARG A 136 -2.35 12.97 -22.20
N LEU A 137 -1.99 11.67 -22.13
CA LEU A 137 -0.60 11.22 -22.05
C LEU A 137 -0.02 11.14 -23.46
N PHE A 138 0.96 11.99 -23.77
CA PHE A 138 1.82 11.83 -24.94
C PHE A 138 2.99 10.91 -24.57
N LEU A 139 3.15 9.82 -25.32
CA LEU A 139 4.34 8.98 -25.34
C LEU A 139 5.40 9.64 -26.22
N PHE A 140 6.61 9.81 -25.70
CA PHE A 140 7.82 9.91 -26.52
C PHE A 140 8.76 8.79 -26.07
N SER A 141 9.05 7.87 -27.00
CA SER A 141 10.20 6.98 -26.94
C SER A 141 11.37 7.68 -27.62
N SER A 142 12.55 7.65 -27.00
CA SER A 142 13.84 7.68 -27.70
C SER A 142 14.34 6.25 -27.85
#